data_AF-A0A183F0Q7-F1
#
_entry.id   AF-A0A183F0Q7-F1
#
_cell.length_a   1.000
_cell.length_b   1.000
_cell.length_c   1.000
_cell.angle_alpha   90.00
_cell.angle_beta   90.00
_cell.angle_gamma   90.00
#
_symmetry.space_group_name_H-M   'P 1'
#
loop_
_entity.id
_entity.type
_entity.pdbx_description
1 polymer ?
#
loop_
_entity_poly.entity_id
_entity_poly.type
_entity_poly.pdbx_seq_one_letter_code
_entity_poly.pdbx_strand_id
1 'polypeptide(L)'
;MRDAIALARQWAEMDDGDLAKIDSSRYNSLSTLQKVKASNALSHEKLAHLDKVNKFSKAGNYDILSSWIQLGLKNYWEDIIPLALDFVTKQGRLKYVRPIYK
;
A
#
# COMPACT_ATOMS: atom_id res chain seq x y z
N MET A 1 8.40 13.38 -4.63
CA MET A 1 8.94 12.01 -4.89
C MET A 1 10.08 11.64 -3.94
N ARG A 2 11.04 12.54 -3.68
CA ARG A 2 12.15 12.28 -2.74
C ARG A 2 11.67 11.96 -1.31
N ASP A 3 10.61 12.63 -0.85
CA ASP A 3 10.07 12.40 0.50
C ASP A 3 9.46 11.02 0.72
N ALA A 4 8.72 10.49 -0.24
CA ALA A 4 8.13 9.15 -0.14
C ALA A 4 9.21 8.05 -0.12
N ILE A 5 10.32 8.25 -0.85
CA ILE A 5 11.44 7.30 -0.88
C ILE A 5 12.24 7.37 0.44
N ALA A 6 12.44 8.58 0.98
CA ALA A 6 13.10 8.76 2.27
C ALA A 6 12.28 8.11 3.39
N LEU A 7 10.96 8.26 3.37
CA LEU A 7 10.05 7.63 4.33
C LEU A 7 10.07 6.10 4.20
N ALA A 8 10.07 5.58 2.97
CA ALA A 8 10.16 4.13 2.72
C ALA A 8 11.44 3.51 3.32
N ARG A 9 12.58 4.20 3.16
CA ARG A 9 13.86 3.75 3.73
C ARG A 9 13.82 3.74 5.26
N GLN A 10 13.29 4.81 5.86
CA GLN A 10 13.10 4.86 7.31
C GLN A 10 12.21 3.73 7.81
N TRP A 11 11.13 3.41 7.09
CA TRP A 11 10.22 2.33 7.47
C TRP A 11 10.80 0.93 7.30
N ALA A 12 11.72 0.73 6.36
CA ALA A 12 12.46 -0.51 6.20
C ALA A 12 13.49 -0.73 7.34
N GLU A 13 14.05 0.37 7.88
CA GLU A 13 15.04 0.31 8.97
C GLU A 13 14.40 0.25 10.38
N MET A 14 13.17 0.74 10.55
CA MET A 14 12.45 0.66 11.84
C MET A 14 11.98 -0.76 12.15
N ASP A 15 12.10 -1.17 13.41
CA ASP A 15 11.55 -2.44 13.90
C ASP A 15 10.01 -2.43 13.96
N ASP A 16 9.38 -3.61 13.93
CA ASP A 16 7.91 -3.77 13.92
C ASP A 16 7.22 -3.12 15.15
N GLY A 17 7.94 -2.97 16.27
CA GLY A 17 7.44 -2.35 17.51
C GLY A 17 7.31 -0.82 17.48
N ASP A 18 7.94 -0.12 16.54
CA ASP A 18 7.96 1.36 16.49
C ASP A 18 6.95 1.96 15.49
N LEU A 19 6.00 1.16 15.00
CA LEU A 19 4.91 1.59 14.12
C LEU A 19 4.05 2.74 14.70
N ALA A 20 4.05 2.92 16.02
CA ALA A 20 3.34 4.03 16.68
C ALA A 20 4.12 5.37 16.66
N LYS A 21 5.45 5.33 16.46
CA LYS A 21 6.30 6.54 16.38
C LYS A 21 6.34 7.16 14.99
N ILE A 22 5.56 6.63 14.05
CA ILE A 22 5.45 7.19 12.69
C ILE A 22 5.10 8.67 12.83
N ASP A 23 5.95 9.52 12.24
CA ASP A 23 5.71 10.95 12.13
C ASP A 23 4.44 11.19 11.30
N SER A 24 3.31 11.20 12.01
CA SER A 24 1.97 11.31 11.44
C SER A 24 1.81 12.61 10.65
N SER A 25 2.56 13.66 11.00
CA SER A 25 2.56 14.93 10.27
C SER A 25 3.15 14.79 8.87
N ARG A 26 4.37 14.23 8.77
CA ARG A 26 5.03 14.00 7.48
C ARG A 26 4.28 12.97 6.64
N TYR A 27 3.75 11.93 7.28
CA TYR A 27 2.94 10.94 6.59
C TYR A 27 1.63 11.53 6.04
N ASN A 28 0.93 12.36 6.82
CA ASN A 28 -0.35 12.95 6.41
C ASN A 28 -0.23 13.99 5.31
N SER A 29 0.92 14.67 5.20
CA SER A 29 1.18 15.62 4.11
C SER A 29 1.45 14.97 2.75
N LEU A 30 1.73 13.66 2.71
CA LEU A 30 1.95 12.93 1.46
C LEU A 30 0.63 12.68 0.73
N SER A 31 0.67 12.76 -0.60
CA SER A 31 -0.49 12.34 -1.41
C SER A 31 -0.74 10.83 -1.27
N THR A 32 -1.97 10.39 -1.46
CA THR A 32 -2.34 8.98 -1.23
C THR A 32 -1.52 8.01 -2.09
N LEU A 33 -1.17 8.41 -3.31
CA LEU A 33 -0.29 7.62 -4.18
C LEU A 33 1.16 7.57 -3.66
N GLN A 34 1.64 8.66 -3.06
CA GLN A 34 2.95 8.71 -2.41
C GLN A 34 2.99 7.85 -1.14
N LYS A 35 1.90 7.82 -0.37
CA LYS A 35 1.77 6.93 0.80
C LYS A 35 1.87 5.46 0.41
N VAL A 36 1.19 5.05 -0.65
CA VAL A 36 1.30 3.67 -1.18
C VAL A 36 2.74 3.38 -1.61
N LYS A 37 3.37 4.27 -2.36
CA LYS A 37 4.78 4.07 -2.79
C LYS A 37 5.77 4.01 -1.63
N ALA A 38 5.53 4.76 -0.55
CA ALA A 38 6.36 4.71 0.64
C ALA A 38 6.28 3.37 1.38
N SER A 39 5.20 2.62 1.17
CA SER A 39 4.95 1.33 1.83
C SER A 39 5.63 0.14 1.13
N ASN A 40 6.50 0.40 0.15
CA ASN A 40 7.13 -0.65 -0.65
C ASN A 40 8.22 -1.34 0.18
N ALA A 41 8.25 -2.69 0.19
CA ALA A 41 9.15 -3.53 0.99
C ALA A 41 8.93 -3.47 2.52
N LEU A 42 7.68 -3.56 2.97
CA LEU A 42 7.34 -3.68 4.39
C LEU A 42 6.90 -5.10 4.75
N SER A 43 7.13 -5.49 6.01
CA SER A 43 6.61 -6.73 6.60
C SER A 43 5.07 -6.76 6.56
N HIS A 44 4.50 -7.97 6.49
CA HIS A 44 3.06 -8.23 6.43
C HIS A 44 2.29 -7.52 7.56
N GLU A 45 2.85 -7.50 8.77
CA GLU A 45 2.22 -6.86 9.93
C GLU A 45 2.10 -5.34 9.75
N LYS A 46 3.13 -4.70 9.21
CA LYS A 46 3.14 -3.27 8.90
C LYS A 46 2.12 -2.93 7.82
N LEU A 47 1.99 -3.78 6.79
CA LEU A 47 1.00 -3.61 5.72
C LEU A 47 -0.43 -3.70 6.25
N ALA A 48 -0.71 -4.69 7.10
CA ALA A 48 -2.01 -4.84 7.74
C ALA A 48 -2.34 -3.64 8.64
N HIS A 49 -1.36 -3.12 9.39
CA HIS A 49 -1.54 -1.91 10.20
C HIS A 49 -1.80 -0.67 9.34
N LEU A 50 -1.05 -0.49 8.25
CA LEU A 50 -1.23 0.63 7.33
C LEU A 50 -2.59 0.60 6.64
N ASP A 51 -3.09 -0.58 6.27
CA ASP A 51 -4.43 -0.71 5.71
C ASP A 51 -5.51 -0.36 6.75
N LYS A 52 -5.34 -0.75 8.02
CA LYS A 52 -6.27 -0.37 9.09
C LYS A 52 -6.32 1.14 9.33
N VAL A 53 -5.15 1.80 9.36
CA VAL A 53 -5.05 3.24 9.64
C VAL A 53 -5.56 4.08 8.47
N ASN A 54 -5.16 3.76 7.24
CA ASN A 54 -5.45 4.58 6.07
C ASN A 54 -6.66 4.12 5.26
N LYS A 55 -7.14 2.91 5.51
CA LYS A 55 -8.27 2.30 4.80
C LYS A 55 -8.05 2.27 3.28
N PHE A 56 -6.85 1.89 2.84
CA PHE A 56 -6.51 1.83 1.40
C PHE A 56 -7.35 0.80 0.65
N SER A 57 -7.66 -0.33 1.29
CA SER A 57 -8.60 -1.35 0.78
C SER A 57 -10.02 -0.82 0.53
N LYS A 58 -10.42 0.26 1.22
CA LYS A 58 -11.73 0.93 1.07
C LYS A 58 -11.64 2.24 0.32
N ALA A 59 -10.49 2.56 -0.29
CA ALA A 59 -10.33 3.78 -1.05
C ALA A 59 -11.21 3.73 -2.32
N GLY A 60 -12.11 4.71 -2.48
CA GLY A 60 -12.95 4.82 -3.68
C GLY A 60 -12.19 5.17 -4.96
N ASN A 61 -10.90 5.49 -4.85
CA ASN A 61 -10.06 5.80 -6.00
C ASN A 61 -9.32 4.54 -6.49
N TYR A 62 -9.68 4.10 -7.69
CA TYR A 62 -9.15 2.90 -8.33
C TYR A 62 -7.64 2.95 -8.63
N ASP A 63 -7.03 4.12 -8.84
CA ASP A 63 -5.57 4.22 -9.03
C ASP A 63 -4.83 3.91 -7.73
N ILE A 64 -5.38 4.33 -6.59
CA ILE A 64 -4.82 4.04 -5.27
C ILE A 64 -5.02 2.58 -4.90
N LEU A 65 -6.24 2.07 -5.10
CA LEU A 65 -6.58 0.67 -4.82
C LEU A 65 -5.73 -0.30 -5.65
N SER A 66 -5.61 -0.08 -6.96
CA SER A 66 -4.77 -0.92 -7.81
C SER A 66 -3.29 -0.87 -7.44
N SER A 67 -2.79 0.31 -7.04
CA SER A 67 -1.41 0.45 -6.56
C SER A 67 -1.18 -0.29 -5.23
N TRP A 68 -2.17 -0.26 -4.34
CA TRP A 68 -2.14 -0.98 -3.06
C TRP A 68 -2.17 -2.49 -3.26
N ILE A 69 -3.05 -2.99 -4.14
CA ILE A 69 -3.13 -4.41 -4.50
C ILE A 69 -1.80 -4.90 -5.07
N GLN A 70 -1.23 -4.18 -6.04
CA GLN A 70 0.08 -4.53 -6.61
C GLN A 70 1.18 -4.56 -5.55
N LEU A 71 1.13 -3.67 -4.56
CA LEU A 71 2.10 -3.63 -3.49
C LEU A 71 1.96 -4.81 -2.54
N GLY A 72 0.73 -5.16 -2.13
CA GLY A 72 0.51 -6.33 -1.29
C GLY A 72 0.94 -7.63 -1.99
N LEU A 73 0.63 -7.78 -3.29
CA LEU A 73 1.06 -8.92 -4.09
C LEU A 73 2.59 -9.01 -4.20
N LYS A 74 3.28 -7.88 -4.41
CA LYS A 74 4.75 -7.85 -4.44
C LYS A 74 5.42 -8.24 -3.12
N ASN A 75 4.76 -7.99 -1.99
CA ASN A 75 5.25 -8.39 -0.67
C ASN A 75 4.70 -9.75 -0.23
N TYR A 76 4.08 -10.53 -1.12
CA TYR A 76 3.48 -11.83 -0.82
C TYR A 76 2.47 -11.78 0.33
N TRP A 77 1.68 -10.70 0.42
CA TRP A 77 0.66 -10.55 1.45
C TRP A 77 -0.65 -11.22 1.04
N GLU A 78 -0.93 -12.39 1.61
CA GLU A 78 -2.06 -13.24 1.21
C GLU A 78 -3.44 -12.62 1.47
N ASP A 79 -3.59 -11.81 2.52
CA ASP A 79 -4.88 -11.19 2.86
C ASP A 79 -5.41 -10.25 1.77
N ILE A 80 -4.55 -9.78 0.87
CA ILE A 80 -4.94 -8.90 -0.24
C ILE A 80 -5.51 -9.65 -1.45
N ILE A 81 -5.31 -10.97 -1.53
CA ILE A 81 -5.75 -11.82 -2.65
C ILE A 81 -7.27 -11.73 -2.89
N PRO A 82 -8.15 -11.90 -1.88
CA PRO A 82 -9.59 -11.79 -2.11
C PRO A 82 -10.00 -10.40 -2.64
N LEU A 83 -9.35 -9.34 -2.14
CA LEU A 83 -9.55 -7.98 -2.63
C LEU A 83 -9.08 -7.81 -4.08
N ALA A 84 -7.95 -8.41 -4.44
CA ALA A 84 -7.42 -8.38 -5.79
C ALA A 84 -8.38 -9.07 -6.79
N LEU A 85 -8.91 -10.23 -6.43
CA LEU A 85 -9.87 -10.98 -7.25
C LEU A 85 -11.18 -10.22 -7.43
N ASP A 86 -11.75 -9.67 -6.35
CA ASP A 86 -12.96 -8.84 -6.42
C ASP A 86 -12.75 -7.59 -7.27
N PHE A 87 -11.58 -6.95 -7.15
CA PHE A 87 -11.25 -5.77 -7.93
C PHE A 87 -11.13 -6.08 -9.43
N VAL A 88 -10.46 -7.17 -9.80
CA VAL A 88 -10.27 -7.57 -11.19
C VAL A 88 -11.57 -8.03 -11.85
N THR A 89 -12.47 -8.66 -11.10
CA THR A 89 -13.78 -9.08 -11.61
C THR A 89 -14.72 -7.89 -11.81
N LYS A 90 -14.64 -6.85 -10.97
CA LYS A 90 -15.45 -5.63 -11.10
C LYS A 90 -14.92 -4.64 -12.12
N GLN A 91 -13.60 -4.56 -12.31
CA GLN A 91 -12.96 -3.55 -13.15
C GLN A 91 -12.31 -4.19 -14.37
N GLY A 92 -12.82 -3.88 -15.58
CA GLY A 92 -12.31 -4.46 -16.83
C GLY A 92 -11.14 -3.70 -17.48
N ARG A 93 -10.74 -2.55 -16.96
CA ARG A 93 -9.69 -1.73 -17.60
C ARG A 93 -8.32 -2.42 -17.48
N LEU A 94 -7.76 -2.81 -18.63
CA LEU A 94 -6.46 -3.51 -18.72
C LEU A 94 -5.29 -2.81 -17.99
N LYS A 95 -5.34 -1.48 -17.86
CA LYS A 95 -4.37 -0.69 -17.06
C LYS A 95 -4.23 -1.25 -15.63
N TYR A 96 -5.32 -1.71 -15.03
CA TYR A 96 -5.36 -2.19 -13.66
C TYR A 96 -5.31 -3.72 -13.55
N VAL A 97 -5.98 -4.41 -14.47
CA VAL A 97 -6.09 -5.88 -14.45
C VAL A 97 -4.79 -6.55 -14.84
N ARG A 98 -4.12 -6.08 -15.90
CA ARG A 98 -2.91 -6.73 -16.43
C ARG A 98 -1.75 -6.78 -15.43
N PRO A 99 -1.45 -5.72 -14.65
CA PRO A 99 -0.40 -5.79 -13.64
C PRO A 99 -0.71 -6.70 -12.44
N ILE A 100 -1.98 -7.01 -12.18
CA ILE A 100 -2.38 -7.85 -11.04
C ILE A 100 -2.24 -9.33 -11.38
N TYR A 101 -2.49 -9.72 -12.64
CA TYR A 101 -2.31 -11.09 -13.11
C TYR A 101 -0.86 -11.47 -13.45
N LYS A 102 0.04 -10.50 -13.56
CA LYS A 102 1.46 -10.72 -13.88
C LYS A 102 2.25 -11.11 -12.65
#